data_AF-A0A6B2G2Y3-F1
#
_entry.id   AF-A0A6B2G2Y3-F1
#
_cell.length_a   1.000
_cell.length_b   1.000
_cell.length_c   1.000
_cell.angle_alpha   90.00
_cell.angle_beta   90.00
_cell.angle_gamma   90.00
#
_symmetry.space_group_name_H-M   'P 1'
#
loop_
_entity.id
_entity.type
_entity.pdbx_description
1 polymer ?
#
loop_
_entity_poly.entity_id
_entity_poly.type
_entity_poly.pdbx_seq_one_letter_code
_entity_poly.pdbx_strand_id
1 'polypeptide(L)'
;MDVKKLEEHSVLKDSNFLAVKNSVIEDLIPFLRQNNFCEEIIEIHAGLEPDEFTQLFPSWNIRQDVKGIQKKIGRKKGVSQIITEDVLTQLVYYPMEILLQRPLPD
;
A
#
# COMPACT_ATOMS: atom_id res chain seq x y z
N MET A 1 -20.32 -15.76 -8.12
CA MET A 1 -19.70 -14.89 -7.08
C MET A 1 -19.63 -13.50 -7.67
N ASP A 2 -20.50 -12.59 -7.22
CA ASP A 2 -20.73 -11.27 -7.82
C ASP A 2 -19.50 -10.37 -7.71
N VAL A 3 -19.04 -9.82 -8.84
CA VAL A 3 -17.94 -8.84 -8.90
C VAL A 3 -18.30 -7.57 -8.13
N LYS A 4 -19.59 -7.20 -8.09
CA LYS A 4 -20.10 -6.06 -7.31
C LYS A 4 -19.86 -6.21 -5.80
N LYS A 5 -19.95 -7.42 -5.25
CA LYS A 5 -19.69 -7.68 -3.82
C LYS A 5 -18.20 -7.56 -3.44
N LEU A 6 -17.29 -7.72 -4.41
CA LEU A 6 -15.85 -7.52 -4.21
C LEU A 6 -15.47 -6.02 -4.23
N GLU A 7 -16.24 -5.17 -4.91
CA GLU A 7 -16.03 -3.71 -4.89
C GLU A 7 -16.60 -3.01 -3.65
N GLU A 8 -17.67 -3.56 -3.08
CA GLU A 8 -18.27 -3.09 -1.82
C GLU A 8 -17.38 -3.41 -0.60
N HIS A 9 -16.62 -4.51 -0.66
CA HIS A 9 -15.58 -4.87 0.31
C HIS A 9 -14.18 -4.73 -0.28
N SER A 10 -13.97 -3.69 -1.09
CA SER A 10 -12.62 -3.33 -1.51
C SER A 10 -11.87 -2.88 -0.26
N VAL A 11 -10.88 -3.66 0.19
CA VAL A 11 -9.92 -3.28 1.23
C VAL A 11 -9.25 -1.92 0.92
N LEU A 12 -9.32 -1.46 -0.33
CA LEU A 12 -8.84 -0.16 -0.78
C LEU A 12 -9.77 1.01 -0.42
N LYS A 13 -11.03 0.74 -0.09
CA LYS A 13 -11.98 1.72 0.46
C LYS A 13 -12.05 1.67 2.00
N ASP A 14 -11.33 0.73 2.61
CA ASP A 14 -11.21 0.66 4.07
C ASP A 14 -10.29 1.80 4.52
N SER A 15 -10.88 2.80 5.18
CA SER A 15 -10.18 3.97 5.71
C SER A 15 -9.02 3.57 6.62
N ASN A 16 -9.15 2.46 7.35
CA ASN A 16 -8.08 1.95 8.21
C ASN A 16 -6.89 1.43 7.41
N PHE A 17 -7.13 0.70 6.32
CA PHE A 17 -6.05 0.18 5.48
C PHE A 17 -5.27 1.31 4.80
N LEU A 18 -5.99 2.32 4.30
CA LEU A 18 -5.35 3.48 3.69
C LEU A 18 -4.59 4.33 4.71
N ALA A 19 -5.16 4.54 5.91
CA ALA A 19 -4.49 5.25 7.00
C ALA A 19 -3.21 4.54 7.45
N VAL A 20 -3.23 3.21 7.60
CA VAL A 20 -2.03 2.43 7.93
C VAL A 20 -0.99 2.51 6.81
N LYS A 21 -1.40 2.39 5.55
CA LYS A 21 -0.48 2.53 4.40
C LYS A 21 0.20 3.91 4.41
N ASN A 22 -0.58 4.95 4.65
CA ASN A 22 -0.12 6.33 4.67
C ASN A 22 0.82 6.61 5.86
N SER A 23 0.49 6.12 7.05
CA SER A 23 1.34 6.26 8.25
C SER A 23 2.72 5.60 8.07
N VAL A 24 2.79 4.44 7.42
CA VAL A 24 4.08 3.79 7.13
C VAL A 24 4.94 4.64 6.19
N ILE A 25 4.33 5.29 5.20
CA ILE A 25 5.05 6.17 4.27
C ILE A 25 5.56 7.43 5.00
N GLU A 26 4.73 8.02 5.87
CA GLU A 26 5.14 9.18 6.69
C GLU A 26 6.37 8.87 7.56
N ASP A 27 6.39 7.71 8.20
CA ASP A 27 7.51 7.29 9.05
C ASP A 27 8.79 6.97 8.24
N LEU A 28 8.63 6.45 7.01
CA LEU A 28 9.75 6.07 6.14
C LEU A 28 10.47 7.28 5.53
N ILE A 29 9.75 8.33 5.15
CA ILE A 29 10.32 9.49 4.45
C ILE A 29 11.49 10.15 5.21
N PRO A 30 11.38 10.45 6.52
CA PRO A 30 12.50 11.00 7.30
C PRO A 30 13.73 10.10 7.28
N PHE A 31 13.54 8.78 7.39
CA PHE A 31 14.63 7.81 7.36
C PHE A 31 15.33 7.77 6.00
N LEU A 32 14.57 7.76 4.90
CA LEU A 32 15.12 7.76 3.54
C LEU A 32 15.94 9.03 3.26
N ARG A 33 15.42 10.19 3.67
CA ARG A 33 16.09 11.50 3.53
C ARG A 33 17.39 11.57 4.33
N GLN A 34 17.41 11.03 5.55
CA GLN A 34 18.62 11.03 6.39
C GLN A 34 19.75 10.16 5.84
N ASN A 35 19.41 9.08 5.12
CA ASN A 35 20.37 8.11 4.62
C ASN A 35 20.71 8.30 3.13
N ASN A 36 20.23 9.37 2.48
CA ASN A 36 20.39 9.63 1.05
C ASN A 36 19.95 8.45 0.15
N PHE A 37 18.94 7.68 0.56
CA PHE A 37 18.38 6.64 -0.31
C PHE A 37 17.51 7.26 -1.41
N CYS A 38 17.45 6.59 -2.56
CA CYS A 38 16.65 7.03 -3.70
C CYS A 38 15.16 7.11 -3.30
N GLU A 39 14.50 8.22 -3.61
CA GLU A 39 13.11 8.52 -3.22
C GLU A 39 12.05 7.73 -4.03
N GLU A 40 12.47 6.74 -4.82
CA GLU A 40 11.56 5.93 -5.62
C GLU A 40 10.90 4.85 -4.75
N ILE A 41 9.79 5.23 -4.10
CA ILE A 41 8.94 4.29 -3.38
C ILE A 41 8.12 3.51 -4.41
N ILE A 42 8.14 2.18 -4.28
CA ILE A 42 7.50 1.27 -5.21
C ILE A 42 6.32 0.59 -4.50
N GLU A 43 5.12 0.69 -5.08
CA GLU A 43 3.98 -0.11 -4.63
C GLU A 43 4.00 -1.48 -5.29
N ILE A 44 3.90 -2.52 -4.47
CA ILE A 44 3.84 -3.92 -4.90
C ILE A 44 2.53 -4.51 -4.37
N HIS A 45 1.78 -5.15 -5.27
CA HIS A 45 0.54 -5.82 -4.89
C HIS A 45 0.79 -7.30 -4.59
N ALA A 46 0.26 -7.77 -3.46
CA ALA A 46 0.32 -9.18 -3.08
C ALA A 46 -0.26 -10.09 -4.19
N GLY A 47 0.46 -11.16 -4.54
CA GLY A 47 0.14 -12.08 -5.64
C GLY A 47 0.53 -11.58 -7.04
N LEU A 48 1.02 -10.34 -7.17
CA LEU A 48 1.47 -9.71 -8.41
C LEU A 48 2.90 -9.14 -8.26
N GLU A 49 3.70 -9.74 -7.39
CA GLU A 49 5.06 -9.32 -7.10
C GLU A 49 5.97 -9.45 -8.33
N PRO A 50 6.86 -8.46 -8.59
CA PRO A 50 7.92 -8.56 -9.59
C PRO A 50 8.90 -9.70 -9.29
N ASP A 51 9.52 -10.25 -10.33
CA ASP A 51 10.45 -11.37 -10.15
C ASP A 51 11.70 -10.92 -9.39
N GLU A 52 12.18 -9.70 -9.67
CA GLU A 52 13.29 -9.03 -8.98
C GLU A 52 13.03 -8.93 -7.47
N PHE A 53 11.77 -8.69 -7.06
CA PHE A 53 11.40 -8.62 -5.66
C PHE A 53 11.40 -10.01 -5.01
N THR A 54 10.80 -11.01 -5.66
CA THR A 54 10.72 -12.36 -5.09
C THR A 54 12.10 -13.02 -4.94
N GLN A 55 13.07 -12.67 -5.78
CA GLN A 55 14.45 -13.15 -5.71
C GLN A 55 15.22 -12.64 -4.49
N LEU A 56 14.73 -11.60 -3.81
CA LEU A 56 15.33 -11.10 -2.57
C LEU A 56 15.09 -12.05 -1.38
N PHE A 57 14.22 -13.05 -1.54
CA PHE A 57 13.84 -13.97 -0.47
C PHE A 57 14.38 -15.38 -0.75
N PRO A 58 14.92 -16.09 0.27
CA PRO A 58 15.45 -17.45 0.11
C PRO A 58 14.43 -18.48 -0.39
N SER A 59 13.14 -18.23 -0.13
CA SER A 59 12.04 -19.04 -0.61
C SER A 59 10.81 -18.16 -0.81
N TRP A 60 10.12 -18.32 -1.92
CA TRP A 60 8.89 -17.59 -2.21
C TRP A 60 7.80 -18.52 -2.74
N ASN A 61 6.63 -18.50 -2.13
CA ASN A 61 5.48 -19.31 -2.57
C ASN A 61 4.44 -18.41 -3.25
N ILE A 62 4.12 -18.73 -4.50
CA ILE A 62 3.18 -17.94 -5.29
C ILE A 62 1.74 -18.28 -4.91
N ARG A 63 1.08 -17.33 -4.24
CA ARG A 63 -0.35 -17.37 -3.90
C ARG A 63 -1.23 -17.11 -5.13
N GLN A 64 -1.52 -18.18 -5.89
CA GLN A 64 -2.34 -18.09 -7.12
C GLN A 64 -3.78 -17.64 -6.85
N ASP A 65 -4.31 -17.96 -5.67
CA ASP A 65 -5.61 -17.50 -5.21
C ASP A 65 -5.67 -15.97 -5.10
N VAL A 66 -4.64 -15.37 -4.49
CA VAL A 66 -4.50 -13.91 -4.36
C VAL A 66 -4.27 -13.26 -5.72
N LYS A 67 -3.39 -13.85 -6.55
CA LYS A 67 -3.14 -13.39 -7.93
C LYS A 67 -4.42 -13.33 -8.76
N GLY A 68 -5.27 -14.35 -8.64
CA GLY A 68 -6.55 -14.43 -9.32
C GLY A 68 -7.51 -13.31 -8.91
N ILE A 69 -7.50 -12.92 -7.63
CA ILE A 69 -8.29 -11.79 -7.11
C ILE A 69 -7.77 -10.46 -7.68
N GLN A 70 -6.47 -10.19 -7.61
CA GLN A 70 -5.92 -8.93 -8.09
C GLN A 70 -6.13 -8.71 -9.60
N LYS A 71 -6.00 -9.76 -10.41
CA LYS A 71 -6.29 -9.70 -11.85
C LYS A 71 -7.75 -9.35 -12.14
N LYS A 72 -8.69 -9.86 -11.34
CA LYS A 72 -10.12 -9.53 -11.46
C LYS A 72 -10.41 -8.06 -11.11
N ILE A 73 -9.63 -7.48 -10.21
CA ILE A 73 -9.67 -6.06 -9.83
C ILE A 73 -8.95 -5.16 -10.88
N GLY A 74 -8.38 -5.76 -11.94
CA GLY A 74 -7.72 -5.03 -13.03
C GLY A 74 -6.26 -4.65 -12.75
N ARG A 75 -5.68 -5.11 -11.65
CA ARG A 75 -4.27 -4.87 -11.33
C ARG A 75 -3.34 -5.74 -12.17
N LYS A 76 -2.19 -5.18 -12.53
CA LYS A 76 -1.17 -5.83 -13.36
C LYS A 76 0.05 -6.19 -12.53
N LYS A 77 0.77 -7.23 -12.96
CA LYS A 77 2.08 -7.59 -12.40
C LYS A 77 3.04 -6.45 -12.69
N GLY A 78 3.79 -6.01 -11.69
CA GLY A 78 4.80 -4.99 -11.84
C GLY A 78 4.85 -4.00 -10.69
N VAL A 79 5.71 -3.02 -10.88
CA VAL A 79 5.95 -1.89 -9.99
C VAL A 79 5.08 -0.73 -10.46
N SER A 80 4.23 -0.20 -9.57
CA SER A 80 3.72 1.15 -9.74
C SER A 80 4.56 2.08 -8.89
N GLN A 81 5.21 3.04 -9.54
CA GLN A 81 5.95 4.08 -8.84
C GLN A 81 4.97 4.92 -8.03
N ILE A 82 5.21 5.02 -6.72
CA ILE A 82 4.56 5.99 -5.89
C ILE A 82 5.33 7.30 -6.05
N ILE A 83 4.69 8.32 -6.61
CA ILE A 83 5.22 9.67 -6.55
C ILE A 83 4.98 10.15 -5.11
N THR A 84 6.06 10.31 -4.36
CA THR A 84 6.03 10.65 -2.93
C THR A 84 5.21 11.92 -2.67
N GLU A 85 5.37 12.95 -3.52
CA GLU A 85 4.57 14.18 -3.49
C GLU A 85 3.05 13.96 -3.71
N ASP A 86 2.65 13.01 -4.56
CA ASP A 86 1.23 12.75 -4.84
C ASP A 86 0.55 12.00 -3.70
N VAL A 87 1.29 11.18 -2.96
CA VAL A 87 0.79 10.53 -1.73
C VAL A 87 0.77 11.51 -0.56
N LEU A 88 1.80 12.35 -0.43
CA LEU A 88 1.86 13.43 0.56
C LEU A 88 0.72 14.44 0.41
N THR A 89 0.27 14.70 -0.81
CA THR A 89 -0.88 15.62 -1.05
C THR A 89 -2.24 14.98 -0.76
N GLN A 90 -2.33 13.64 -0.69
CA GLN A 90 -3.54 12.90 -0.33
C GLN A 90 -3.59 12.50 1.15
N LEU A 91 -2.51 12.78 1.89
CA LEU A 91 -2.40 12.52 3.32
C LEU A 91 -3.26 13.53 4.09
N VAL A 92 -4.31 13.03 4.74
CA VAL A 92 -5.08 13.80 5.70
C VAL A 92 -4.25 13.89 6.98
N TYR A 93 -3.66 15.06 7.23
CA TYR A 93 -2.91 15.31 8.45
C TYR A 93 -3.86 15.35 9.65
N TYR A 94 -3.78 14.35 10.53
CA TYR A 94 -4.42 14.39 11.83
C TYR A 94 -3.39 14.83 12.88
N PRO A 95 -3.60 15.97 13.56
CA PRO A 95 -2.76 16.39 14.68
C PRO A 95 -2.62 15.28 15.74
N MET A 96 -1.45 15.20 16.38
CA MET A 96 -1.12 14.16 17.36
C MET A 96 -2.18 14.06 18.47
N GLU A 97 -2.71 15.21 18.90
CA GLU A 97 -3.74 15.32 19.94
C GLU A 97 -5.07 14.65 19.54
N ILE A 98 -5.34 14.53 18.24
CA ILE A 98 -6.51 13.85 17.68
C ILE A 98 -6.26 12.35 17.58
N LEU A 99 -5.07 11.92 17.17
CA LEU A 99 -4.69 10.50 17.09
C LEU A 99 -4.68 9.79 18.45
N LEU A 100 -4.43 10.54 19.52
CA LEU A 100 -4.45 10.02 20.89
C LEU A 100 -5.88 9.82 21.44
N GLN A 101 -6.90 10.35 20.77
CA GLN A 101 -8.30 10.20 21.17
C GLN A 101 -8.95 8.98 20.49
N ARG A 102 -9.80 8.26 21.24
CA ARG A 102 -10.55 7.08 20.76
C ARG A 102 -12.06 7.36 20.83
N PRO A 103 -12.85 6.93 19.83
CA PRO A 103 -12.40 6.36 18.56
C PRO A 103 -11.71 7.42 17.69
N LEU A 104 -10.90 6.97 16.72
CA LEU A 104 -10.33 7.87 15.73
C LEU A 104 -11.47 8.49 14.89
N PRO A 105 -11.32 9.73 14.39
CA PRO A 105 -12.31 10.34 13.50
C PRO A 105 -12.47 9.53 12.20
N ASP A 106 -13.69 9.49 11.67
CA ASP A 106 -14.01 8.89 10.36
C ASP A 106 -13.35 9.61 9.18
#